data_AF-A0AAV3S4Y7-F1
#
_entry.id   AF-A0AAV3S4Y7-F1
#
_cell.length_a   1.000
_cell.length_b   1.000
_cell.length_c   1.000
_cell.angle_alpha   90.00
_cell.angle_beta   90.00
_cell.angle_gamma   90.00
#
_symmetry.space_group_name_H-M   'P 1'
#
loop_
_entity.id
_entity.type
_entity.pdbx_description
1 polymer ?
#
loop_
_entity_poly.entity_id
_entity_poly.type
_entity_poly.pdbx_seq_one_letter_code
_entity_poly.pdbx_strand_id
1 'polypeptide(L)'
;MSVLRVLLAVVLAGALIVAAAPVVDDARDANAARAGHVAAIDVRNAIVGLTASTPAPPGAPAAERTVTVSLPRPDATTAPVSLLVGSVPDAPDAATTDVVAVGVDGGTRATVLPVDLRVHDGYGTLRDDDTGLRVTRRATLTLRYVLVDQTPTVVVAPASGATVYTPARHDDAA
;
A
#
# COMPACT_ATOMS: atom_id res chain seq x y z
N MET A 1 -8.65 -43.05 32.78
CA MET A 1 -8.89 -42.58 31.40
C MET A 1 -8.06 -43.47 30.48
N SER A 2 -8.65 -44.23 29.55
CA SER A 2 -7.91 -45.23 28.77
C SER A 2 -7.07 -44.61 27.66
N VAL A 3 -5.91 -45.21 27.36
CA VAL A 3 -4.95 -44.75 26.33
C VAL A 3 -5.63 -44.56 24.97
N LEU A 4 -6.59 -45.43 24.62
CA LEU A 4 -7.38 -45.33 23.40
C LEU A 4 -8.18 -44.01 23.30
N ARG A 5 -8.76 -43.52 24.41
CA ARG A 5 -9.51 -42.25 24.42
C ARG A 5 -8.60 -41.06 24.20
N VAL A 6 -7.38 -41.11 24.73
CA VAL A 6 -6.37 -40.06 24.52
C VAL A 6 -5.93 -40.02 23.06
N LEU A 7 -5.63 -41.19 22.46
CA LEU A 7 -5.26 -41.27 21.05
C LEU A 7 -6.37 -40.75 20.12
N LEU A 8 -7.62 -41.16 20.37
CA LEU A 8 -8.76 -40.67 19.59
C LEU A 8 -8.92 -39.15 19.70
N ALA A 9 -8.77 -38.60 20.91
CA ALA A 9 -8.87 -37.16 21.13
C ALA A 9 -7.78 -36.38 20.38
N VAL A 10 -6.54 -36.90 20.35
CA VAL A 10 -5.43 -36.28 19.62
C VAL A 10 -5.66 -36.32 18.11
N VAL A 11 -6.09 -37.47 17.57
CA VAL A 11 -6.38 -37.60 16.14
C VAL A 11 -7.53 -36.67 15.72
N LEU A 12 -8.60 -36.61 16.52
CA LEU A 12 -9.72 -35.72 16.25
C LEU A 12 -9.32 -34.25 16.32
N ALA A 13 -8.53 -33.86 17.34
CA ALA A 13 -8.02 -32.50 17.47
C ALA A 13 -7.15 -32.12 16.26
N GLY A 14 -6.25 -33.01 15.82
CA GLY A 14 -5.43 -32.80 14.62
C GLY A 14 -6.27 -32.63 13.35
N ALA A 15 -7.27 -33.50 13.15
CA ALA A 15 -8.17 -33.41 12.00
C ALA A 15 -8.97 -32.10 11.98
N LEU A 16 -9.44 -31.63 13.14
CA LEU A 16 -10.15 -30.36 13.26
C LEU A 16 -9.24 -29.16 12.97
N ILE A 17 -7.99 -29.18 13.45
CA ILE A 17 -7.02 -28.12 13.18
C ILE A 17 -6.73 -28.01 11.67
N VAL A 18 -6.49 -29.15 11.00
CA VAL A 18 -6.23 -29.18 9.56
C VAL A 18 -7.45 -28.70 8.77
N ALA A 19 -8.66 -29.10 9.16
CA ALA A 19 -9.88 -28.66 8.50
C ALA A 19 -10.17 -27.16 8.69
N ALA A 20 -9.75 -26.57 9.81
CA ALA A 20 -9.97 -25.15 10.11
C ALA A 20 -8.91 -24.20 9.51
N ALA A 21 -7.74 -24.72 9.15
CA ALA A 21 -6.62 -23.92 8.61
C ALA A 21 -7.02 -22.94 7.48
N PRO A 22 -7.71 -23.35 6.39
CA PRO A 22 -8.03 -22.43 5.30
C PRO A 22 -8.94 -21.28 5.74
N VAL A 23 -9.91 -21.55 6.63
CA VAL A 23 -10.82 -20.52 7.14
C VAL A 23 -10.08 -19.51 8.01
N VAL A 24 -9.07 -19.95 8.76
CA VAL A 24 -8.21 -19.06 9.55
C VAL A 24 -7.36 -18.19 8.63
N ASP A 25 -6.77 -18.76 7.58
CA ASP A 25 -5.95 -18.00 6.64
C ASP A 25 -6.78 -16.98 5.85
N ASP A 26 -7.98 -17.35 5.38
CA ASP A 26 -8.92 -16.42 4.74
C ASP A 26 -9.30 -15.25 5.67
N ALA A 27 -9.53 -15.53 6.96
CA ALA A 27 -9.83 -14.51 7.94
C ALA A 27 -8.64 -13.57 8.21
N ARG A 28 -7.42 -14.12 8.23
CA ARG A 28 -6.17 -13.35 8.39
C ARG A 28 -5.95 -12.40 7.21
N ASP A 29 -6.18 -12.90 6.00
CA ASP A 29 -6.09 -12.11 4.77
C ASP A 29 -7.18 -11.03 4.70
N ALA A 30 -8.41 -11.36 5.06
CA ALA A 30 -9.51 -10.39 5.11
C ALA A 30 -9.25 -9.26 6.12
N ASN A 31 -8.68 -9.57 7.28
CA ASN A 31 -8.30 -8.58 8.29
C ASN A 31 -7.18 -7.67 7.77
N ALA A 32 -6.15 -8.26 7.16
CA ALA A 32 -5.04 -7.55 6.52
C ALA A 32 -5.53 -6.62 5.41
N ALA A 33 -6.37 -7.12 4.50
CA ALA A 33 -6.96 -6.37 3.41
C ALA A 33 -7.85 -5.22 3.90
N ARG A 34 -8.66 -5.44 4.95
CA ARG A 34 -9.49 -4.39 5.56
C ARG A 34 -8.63 -3.27 6.14
N ALA A 35 -7.58 -3.60 6.88
CA ALA A 35 -6.69 -2.60 7.47
C ALA A 35 -5.94 -1.80 6.38
N GLY A 36 -5.44 -2.49 5.35
CA GLY A 36 -4.82 -1.86 4.19
C GLY A 36 -5.80 -0.95 3.44
N HIS A 37 -7.05 -1.37 3.27
CA HIS A 37 -8.08 -0.58 2.57
C HIS A 37 -8.40 0.73 3.30
N VAL A 38 -8.51 0.70 4.63
CA VAL A 38 -8.66 1.93 5.44
C VAL A 38 -7.48 2.87 5.22
N ALA A 39 -6.25 2.35 5.30
CA ALA A 39 -5.04 3.14 5.05
C ALA A 39 -5.00 3.73 3.63
N ALA A 40 -5.42 2.96 2.62
CA ALA A 40 -5.48 3.41 1.23
C ALA A 40 -6.50 4.53 1.04
N ILE A 41 -7.68 4.43 1.68
CA ILE A 41 -8.70 5.49 1.66
C ILE A 41 -8.15 6.77 2.32
N ASP A 42 -7.47 6.65 3.46
CA ASP A 42 -6.91 7.81 4.16
C ASP A 42 -5.86 8.54 3.30
N VAL A 43 -4.96 7.79 2.65
CA VAL A 43 -3.97 8.37 1.73
C VAL A 43 -4.65 8.99 0.51
N ARG A 44 -5.60 8.29 -0.13
CA ARG A 44 -6.37 8.83 -1.26
C ARG A 44 -7.10 10.12 -0.88
N ASN A 45 -7.78 10.15 0.26
CA ASN A 45 -8.51 11.33 0.72
C ASN A 45 -7.56 12.49 1.04
N ALA A 46 -6.36 12.21 1.54
CA ALA A 46 -5.35 13.23 1.76
C ALA A 46 -4.83 13.82 0.44
N ILE A 47 -4.58 12.99 -0.57
CA ILE A 47 -4.17 13.39 -1.91
C ILE A 47 -5.27 14.23 -2.59
N VAL A 48 -6.50 13.70 -2.67
CA VAL A 48 -7.65 14.40 -3.27
C VAL A 48 -7.98 15.69 -2.49
N GLY A 49 -7.82 15.69 -1.18
CA GLY A 49 -7.97 16.90 -0.37
C GLY A 49 -6.93 17.97 -0.73
N LEU A 50 -5.71 17.57 -1.12
CA LEU A 50 -4.66 18.48 -1.53
C LEU A 50 -4.96 19.12 -2.89
N THR A 51 -5.60 18.39 -3.81
CA THR A 51 -5.95 18.88 -5.15
C THR A 51 -7.06 19.94 -5.14
N ALA A 52 -7.70 20.20 -4.00
CA ALA A 52 -8.57 21.36 -3.82
C ALA A 52 -7.81 22.70 -3.76
N SER A 53 -6.49 22.64 -3.57
CA SER A 53 -5.59 23.81 -3.62
C SER A 53 -5.10 24.07 -5.05
N THR A 54 -4.46 25.21 -5.29
CA THR A 54 -3.77 25.47 -6.56
C THR A 54 -2.39 24.80 -6.57
N PRO A 55 -2.00 24.06 -7.63
CA PRO A 55 -0.67 23.49 -7.71
C PRO A 55 0.37 24.60 -7.80
N ALA A 56 1.43 24.50 -7.00
CA ALA A 56 2.47 25.53 -6.98
C ALA A 56 3.48 25.32 -8.13
N PRO A 57 3.98 26.40 -8.77
CA PRO A 57 5.10 26.31 -9.68
C PRO A 57 6.37 25.74 -8.99
N PRO A 58 7.33 25.19 -9.77
CA PRO A 58 8.61 24.75 -9.24
C PRO A 58 9.29 25.85 -8.41
N GLY A 59 9.74 25.51 -7.20
CA GLY A 59 10.42 26.44 -6.28
C GLY A 59 9.50 27.37 -5.47
N ALA A 60 8.19 27.38 -5.74
CA ALA A 60 7.23 28.15 -4.94
C ALA A 60 6.72 27.35 -3.72
N PRO A 61 6.24 28.03 -2.66
CA PRO A 61 5.52 27.37 -1.57
C PRO A 61 4.32 26.59 -2.12
N ALA A 62 4.23 25.31 -1.78
CA ALA A 62 3.19 24.41 -2.23
C ALA A 62 2.21 24.09 -1.09
N ALA A 63 0.96 23.76 -1.44
CA ALA A 63 0.08 23.11 -0.49
C ALA A 63 0.73 21.78 -0.06
N GLU A 64 0.91 21.61 1.25
CA GLU A 64 1.59 20.46 1.83
C GLU A 64 0.69 19.78 2.86
N ARG A 65 0.75 18.45 2.89
CA ARG A 65 0.06 17.63 3.89
C ARG A 65 0.94 16.46 4.32
N THR A 66 1.10 16.31 5.62
CA THR A 66 1.71 15.10 6.19
C THR A 66 0.64 14.06 6.48
N VAL A 67 0.88 12.82 6.06
CA VAL A 67 0.01 11.67 6.29
C VAL A 67 0.79 10.60 7.03
N THR A 68 0.23 10.10 8.12
CA THR A 68 0.79 8.93 8.81
C THR A 68 -0.01 7.70 8.42
N VAL A 69 0.68 6.75 7.78
CA VAL A 69 0.15 5.43 7.44
C VAL A 69 0.52 4.48 8.57
N SER A 70 -0.43 3.67 9.03
CA SER A 70 -0.19 2.64 10.04
C SER A 70 -0.89 1.35 9.64
N LEU A 71 -0.08 0.36 9.27
CA LEU A 71 -0.51 -1.00 8.96
C LEU A 71 -0.26 -1.91 10.18
N PRO A 72 -1.14 -2.90 10.41
CA PRO A 72 -0.98 -3.85 11.50
C PRO A 72 0.28 -4.69 11.32
N ARG A 73 0.86 -5.12 12.44
CA ARG A 73 1.95 -6.10 12.41
C ARG A 73 1.35 -7.48 12.08
N PRO A 74 2.00 -8.29 11.23
CA PRO A 74 1.55 -9.65 10.98
C PRO A 74 1.57 -10.48 12.27
N ASP A 75 0.49 -11.23 12.51
CA ASP A 75 0.34 -12.12 13.65
C ASP A 75 -0.59 -13.32 13.34
N ALA A 76 -1.02 -14.05 14.37
CA ALA A 76 -1.90 -15.21 14.24
C ALA A 76 -3.29 -14.87 13.68
N THR A 77 -3.69 -13.60 13.69
CA THR A 77 -5.01 -13.11 13.29
C THR A 77 -4.99 -12.16 12.09
N THR A 78 -3.80 -11.69 11.69
CA THR A 78 -3.61 -10.75 10.59
C THR A 78 -2.45 -11.18 9.71
N ALA A 79 -2.71 -11.40 8.43
CA ALA A 79 -1.69 -11.69 7.44
C ALA A 79 -0.81 -10.46 7.15
N PRO A 80 0.36 -10.62 6.51
CA PRO A 80 1.13 -9.50 6.01
C PRO A 80 0.30 -8.61 5.05
N VAL A 81 0.45 -7.30 5.21
CA VAL A 81 -0.16 -6.29 4.33
C VAL A 81 0.88 -5.23 3.97
N SER A 82 0.79 -4.75 2.74
CA SER A 82 1.55 -3.61 2.25
C SER A 82 0.62 -2.59 1.60
N LEU A 83 0.99 -1.32 1.73
CA LEU A 83 0.40 -0.23 0.98
C LEU A 83 1.42 0.23 -0.06
N LEU A 84 0.96 0.37 -1.30
CA LEU A 84 1.72 0.84 -2.45
C LEU A 84 1.14 2.17 -2.91
N VAL A 85 1.98 3.16 -3.21
CA VAL A 85 1.56 4.51 -3.62
C VAL A 85 2.35 4.93 -4.86
N GLY A 86 1.66 5.44 -5.89
CA GLY A 86 2.23 5.78 -7.20
C GLY A 86 2.02 4.61 -8.17
N SER A 87 3.11 3.99 -8.61
CA SER A 87 3.07 2.89 -9.57
C SER A 87 2.95 1.49 -8.93
N VAL A 88 2.16 0.59 -9.53
CA VAL A 88 2.10 -0.85 -9.17
C VAL A 88 2.03 -1.72 -10.42
N PRO A 89 2.47 -2.99 -10.36
CA PRO A 89 2.34 -3.91 -11.50
C PRO A 89 0.87 -4.04 -11.95
N ASP A 90 0.66 -4.09 -13.26
CA ASP A 90 -0.63 -4.35 -13.90
C ASP A 90 -1.77 -3.35 -13.60
N ALA A 91 -1.44 -2.16 -13.07
CA ALA A 91 -2.40 -1.07 -12.89
C ALA A 91 -2.28 -0.01 -13.98
N PRO A 92 -3.37 0.75 -14.24
CA PRO A 92 -3.31 1.91 -15.10
C PRO A 92 -2.30 2.93 -14.54
N ASP A 93 -1.32 3.26 -15.34
CA ASP A 93 -0.37 4.35 -15.13
C ASP A 93 -0.49 5.27 -16.35
N ALA A 94 -0.92 6.50 -16.11
CA ALA A 94 -1.07 7.51 -17.15
C ALA A 94 -0.76 8.88 -16.57
N ALA A 95 -0.38 9.84 -17.43
CA ALA A 95 0.07 11.18 -17.05
C ALA A 95 -0.91 12.06 -16.24
N THR A 96 -2.09 11.53 -15.90
CA THR A 96 -3.10 12.22 -15.07
C THR A 96 -3.71 11.31 -13.99
N THR A 97 -3.28 10.05 -13.91
CA THR A 97 -3.87 9.06 -13.02
C THR A 97 -2.82 8.09 -12.52
N ASP A 98 -2.64 8.09 -11.21
CA ASP A 98 -1.85 7.12 -10.49
C ASP A 98 -2.72 6.21 -9.62
N VAL A 99 -2.10 5.33 -8.85
CA VAL A 99 -2.83 4.46 -7.93
C VAL A 99 -2.31 4.46 -6.50
N VAL A 100 -3.21 4.11 -5.59
CA VAL A 100 -2.87 3.57 -4.27
C VAL A 100 -3.36 2.14 -4.23
N ALA A 101 -2.48 1.19 -3.93
CA ALA A 101 -2.85 -0.22 -3.88
C ALA A 101 -2.57 -0.86 -2.53
N VAL A 102 -3.35 -1.89 -2.21
CA VAL A 102 -3.18 -2.74 -1.04
C VAL A 102 -2.72 -4.11 -1.51
N GLY A 103 -1.55 -4.54 -1.08
CA GLY A 103 -1.01 -5.87 -1.34
C GLY A 103 -1.17 -6.77 -0.12
N VAL A 104 -1.81 -7.92 -0.31
CA VAL A 104 -1.87 -9.05 0.64
C VAL A 104 -1.45 -10.32 -0.09
N ASP A 105 -1.26 -11.44 0.62
CA ASP A 105 -0.80 -12.70 0.03
C ASP A 105 -1.75 -13.21 -1.09
N GLY A 106 -3.05 -12.92 -0.99
CA GLY A 106 -4.06 -13.24 -2.01
C GLY A 106 -4.12 -12.29 -3.21
N GLY A 107 -3.31 -11.23 -3.25
CA GLY A 107 -3.20 -10.33 -4.41
C GLY A 107 -3.15 -8.84 -4.06
N THR A 108 -3.07 -8.03 -5.13
CA THR A 108 -2.99 -6.56 -5.04
C THR A 108 -4.29 -5.94 -5.51
N ARG A 109 -4.87 -5.04 -4.72
CA ARG A 109 -6.05 -4.27 -5.08
C ARG A 109 -5.71 -2.79 -5.21
N ALA A 110 -5.69 -2.30 -6.45
CA ALA A 110 -5.43 -0.90 -6.77
C ALA A 110 -6.70 -0.03 -6.68
N THR A 111 -6.52 1.22 -6.26
CA THR A 111 -7.53 2.29 -6.29
C THR A 111 -6.95 3.45 -7.09
N VAL A 112 -7.62 3.82 -8.17
CA VAL A 112 -7.21 4.91 -9.05
C VAL A 112 -7.35 6.26 -8.36
N LEU A 113 -6.37 7.12 -8.57
CA LEU A 113 -6.32 8.50 -8.16
C LEU A 113 -6.61 9.41 -9.38
N PRO A 114 -7.31 10.52 -9.17
CA PRO A 114 -7.63 11.47 -10.24
C PRO A 114 -6.49 12.48 -10.49
N VAL A 115 -5.27 12.16 -10.09
CA VAL A 115 -4.09 13.03 -10.18
C VAL A 115 -2.84 12.18 -10.39
N ASP A 116 -1.86 12.79 -11.03
CA ASP A 116 -0.50 12.26 -11.18
C ASP A 116 0.25 12.28 -9.84
N LEU A 117 1.05 11.26 -9.58
CA LEU A 117 1.91 11.11 -8.41
C LEU A 117 3.36 10.87 -8.83
N ARG A 118 4.25 11.69 -8.27
CA ARG A 118 5.69 11.46 -8.40
C ARG A 118 6.31 11.19 -7.05
N VAL A 119 7.13 10.17 -6.97
CA VAL A 119 7.89 9.87 -5.76
C VAL A 119 9.12 10.77 -5.71
N HIS A 120 9.33 11.37 -4.56
CA HIS A 120 10.57 12.03 -4.23
C HIS A 120 11.33 11.13 -3.27
N ASP A 121 12.58 10.80 -3.58
CA ASP A 121 13.37 10.05 -2.61
C ASP A 121 13.61 10.90 -1.36
N GLY A 122 13.90 10.26 -0.23
CA GLY A 122 14.15 10.97 1.04
C GLY A 122 15.35 11.94 0.99
N TYR A 123 16.01 12.11 -0.17
CA TYR A 123 17.20 12.93 -0.36
C TYR A 123 16.97 14.21 -1.18
N GLY A 124 15.82 14.42 -1.82
CA GLY A 124 15.66 15.59 -2.70
C GLY A 124 15.30 15.30 -4.14
N THR A 125 15.36 14.04 -4.57
CA THR A 125 15.35 13.71 -5.99
C THR A 125 14.00 13.19 -6.41
N LEU A 126 13.38 13.86 -7.39
CA LEU A 126 12.20 13.35 -8.06
C LEU A 126 12.56 12.10 -8.85
N ARG A 127 11.75 11.05 -8.72
CA ARG A 127 11.94 9.77 -9.39
C ARG A 127 11.09 9.69 -10.66
N ASP A 128 11.43 8.71 -11.48
CA ASP A 128 10.68 8.37 -12.67
C ASP A 128 9.25 7.92 -12.29
N ASP A 129 8.33 8.03 -13.26
CA ASP A 129 6.89 7.76 -13.10
C ASP A 129 6.63 6.33 -12.62
N ASP A 130 7.44 5.40 -13.11
CA ASP A 130 7.38 3.99 -12.76
C ASP A 130 7.92 3.72 -11.34
N THR A 131 8.17 4.73 -10.51
CA THR A 131 8.65 4.56 -9.15
C THR A 131 7.52 4.75 -8.14
N GLY A 132 7.33 3.76 -7.27
CA GLY A 132 6.36 3.78 -6.18
C GLY A 132 6.98 3.82 -4.79
N LEU A 133 6.14 4.05 -3.79
CA LEU A 133 6.46 3.90 -2.37
C LEU A 133 5.73 2.70 -1.78
N ARG A 134 6.45 1.89 -1.02
CA ARG A 134 5.92 0.73 -0.28
C ARG A 134 5.98 0.99 1.21
N VAL A 135 4.86 0.78 1.89
CA VAL A 135 4.73 0.82 3.35
C VAL A 135 4.29 -0.57 3.83
N THR A 136 4.97 -1.13 4.82
CA THR A 136 4.64 -2.45 5.39
C THR A 136 4.27 -2.41 6.87
N ARG A 137 4.47 -1.25 7.52
CA ARG A 137 4.10 -1.00 8.91
C ARG A 137 3.65 0.44 9.06
N ARG A 138 4.47 1.26 9.72
CA ARG A 138 4.20 2.66 9.97
C ARG A 138 5.11 3.51 9.10
N ALA A 139 4.53 4.45 8.39
CA ALA A 139 5.27 5.43 7.60
C ALA A 139 4.67 6.82 7.79
N THR A 140 5.52 7.82 7.66
CA THR A 140 5.09 9.21 7.53
C THR A 140 5.44 9.66 6.12
N LEU A 141 4.43 10.12 5.39
CA LEU A 141 4.53 10.60 4.03
C LEU A 141 4.24 12.09 4.01
N THR A 142 5.05 12.83 3.27
CA THR A 142 4.79 14.24 2.97
C THR A 142 4.27 14.34 1.54
N LEU A 143 3.10 14.95 1.39
CA LEU A 143 2.43 15.18 0.11
C LEU A 143 2.53 16.66 -0.22
N ARG A 144 2.93 16.99 -1.44
CA ARG A 144 2.98 18.38 -1.95
C ARG A 144 2.34 18.48 -3.31
N TYR A 145 1.48 19.47 -3.53
CA TYR A 145 0.83 19.66 -4.82
C TYR A 145 1.52 20.75 -5.64
N VAL A 146 2.16 20.35 -6.73
CA VAL A 146 3.05 21.18 -7.54
C VAL A 146 2.83 20.95 -9.04
N LEU A 147 3.38 21.82 -9.87
CA LEU A 147 3.50 21.59 -11.30
C LEU A 147 4.84 20.91 -11.61
N VAL A 148 4.79 19.70 -12.15
CA VAL A 148 5.94 18.99 -12.72
C VAL A 148 5.73 18.99 -14.24
N ASP A 149 6.66 19.55 -15.00
CA ASP A 149 6.56 19.63 -16.46
C ASP A 149 5.22 20.21 -16.97
N GLN A 150 4.69 21.22 -16.27
CA GLN A 150 3.37 21.86 -16.50
C GLN A 150 2.15 20.99 -16.16
N THR A 151 2.34 19.79 -15.62
CA THR A 151 1.27 18.89 -15.18
C THR A 151 1.06 19.00 -13.66
N PRO A 152 -0.19 19.20 -13.18
CA PRO A 152 -0.50 19.15 -11.76
C PRO A 152 -0.22 17.76 -11.19
N THR A 153 0.74 17.70 -10.28
CA THR A 153 1.31 16.46 -9.75
C THR A 153 1.37 16.54 -8.22
N VAL A 154 0.97 15.46 -7.55
CA VAL A 154 1.20 15.32 -6.12
C VAL A 154 2.53 14.60 -5.91
N VAL A 155 3.52 15.33 -5.43
CA VAL A 155 4.82 14.77 -5.07
C VAL A 155 4.73 14.15 -3.68
N VAL A 156 5.12 12.87 -3.59
CA VAL A 156 5.09 12.09 -2.35
C VAL A 156 6.50 11.79 -1.90
N ALA A 157 6.86 12.22 -0.69
CA ALA A 157 8.16 11.97 -0.09
C ALA A 157 8.03 11.12 1.18
N PRO A 158 8.87 10.09 1.37
CA PRO A 158 8.91 9.35 2.62
C PRO A 158 9.68 10.16 3.66
N ALA A 159 9.00 10.65 4.70
CA ALA A 159 9.67 11.22 5.86
C ALA A 159 10.22 10.12 6.78
N SER A 160 9.54 8.98 6.86
CA SER A 160 10.04 7.77 7.54
C SER A 160 9.24 6.52 7.13
N GLY A 161 9.85 5.33 7.28
CA GLY A 161 9.14 4.04 7.32
C GLY A 161 8.55 3.53 6.00
N ALA A 162 8.76 4.25 4.89
CA ALA A 162 8.40 3.81 3.55
C ALA A 162 9.68 3.57 2.72
N THR A 163 9.63 2.57 1.85
CA THR A 163 10.72 2.22 0.94
C THR A 163 10.33 2.56 -0.50
N VAL A 164 11.22 3.24 -1.20
CA VAL A 164 11.11 3.46 -2.65
C VAL A 164 11.30 2.13 -3.37
N TYR A 165 10.48 1.85 -4.38
CA TYR A 165 10.65 0.69 -5.25
C TYR A 165 10.24 1.06 -6.68
N THR A 166 10.85 0.37 -7.63
CA THR A 166 10.43 0.39 -9.04
C THR A 166 9.83 -0.99 -9.32
N PRO A 167 8.56 -1.11 -9.73
CA PRO A 167 8.01 -2.36 -10.19
C PRO A 167 8.85 -2.85 -11.39
N ALA A 168 9.15 -4.14 -11.46
CA ALA A 168 9.71 -4.68 -12.69
C ALA A 168 8.66 -4.52 -13.80
N ARG A 169 8.99 -3.84 -14.90
CA ARG A 169 8.15 -3.83 -16.11
C ARG A 169 7.96 -5.28 -16.56
N HIS A 170 6.73 -5.69 -16.83
CA HIS A 170 6.46 -7.03 -17.34
C HIS A 170 6.93 -7.21 -18.80
N ASP A 171 7.39 -6.15 -19.46
CA ASP A 171 7.85 -6.15 -20.85
C ASP A 171 9.22 -6.84 -21.09
N ASP A 172 9.87 -7.37 -20.05
CA ASP A 172 11.14 -8.11 -20.18
C ASP A 172 10.97 -9.64 -20.23
N ALA A 173 9.75 -10.15 -20.30
CA ALA A 173 9.49 -11.58 -20.55
C ALA A 173 9.31 -11.83 -22.07
N ALA A 174 10.43 -11.92 -22.77
CA ALA A 174 10.53 -12.40 -24.15
C ALA A 174 10.26 -13.92 -24.27
#